data_AF-A0A8J2WGY2-F1
#
_entry.id   AF-A0A8J2WGY2-F1
#
_cell.length_a   1.000
_cell.length_b   1.000
_cell.length_c   1.000
_cell.angle_alpha   90.00
_cell.angle_beta   90.00
_cell.angle_gamma   90.00
#
_symmetry.space_group_name_H-M   'P 1'
#
loop_
_entity.id
_entity.type
_entity.pdbx_description
1 polymer ?
#
loop_
_entity_poly.entity_id
_entity_poly.type
_entity_poly.pdbx_seq_one_letter_code
_entity_poly.pdbx_strand_id
1 'polypeptide(L)'
;MKEFLFLLRHRPVKLKRFYEYLVVSGRGFKNMAKEVDVTKDTESEFCDTSIEAGNKEMNSALAYLQHIDPSGNLHSAVSTTKFADHAIKERKERIDRMTTAMNLLEYKEYHKMKTSTSFQKIKPAGKFKDWLLKDSPNPEVALSAKNWSTLCFFAHETIAEIVDLAFIVRRDNTVGHEQITWSRSMKPLQTAEVMEAIRRFNNTNNSFSTLFGRKAVSPTGYRLLAL
;
A
#
# COMPACT_ATOMS: atom_id res chain seq x y z
N MET A 1 -12.85 10.14 2.29
CA MET A 1 -12.45 9.30 3.45
C MET A 1 -13.50 8.25 3.78
N LYS A 2 -14.73 8.62 4.14
CA LYS A 2 -15.83 7.67 4.44
C LYS A 2 -16.06 6.64 3.33
N GLU A 3 -16.07 7.09 2.07
CA GLU A 3 -16.13 6.20 0.90
C GLU A 3 -15.05 5.11 0.89
N PHE A 4 -13.79 5.47 1.19
CA PHE A 4 -12.70 4.49 1.25
C PHE A 4 -12.87 3.50 2.40
N LEU A 5 -13.33 3.96 3.57
CA LEU A 5 -13.63 3.08 4.71
C LEU A 5 -14.74 2.09 4.35
N PHE A 6 -15.79 2.55 3.66
CA PHE A 6 -16.88 1.72 3.21
C PHE A 6 -16.43 0.64 2.20
N LEU A 7 -15.55 0.99 1.26
CA LEU A 7 -14.96 0.03 0.31
C LEU A 7 -14.12 -1.05 1.00
N LEU A 8 -13.44 -0.69 2.10
CA LEU A 8 -12.59 -1.61 2.87
C LEU A 8 -13.34 -2.45 3.91
N ARG A 9 -14.66 -2.28 4.08
CA ARG A 9 -15.43 -2.95 5.14
C ARG A 9 -15.28 -4.48 5.18
N HIS A 10 -15.07 -5.11 4.03
CA HIS A 10 -14.90 -6.57 3.95
C HIS A 10 -13.45 -7.03 4.10
N ARG A 11 -12.51 -6.12 4.38
CA ARG A 11 -11.08 -6.37 4.41
C ARG A 11 -10.46 -5.80 5.68
N PRO A 12 -10.67 -6.44 6.85
CA PRO A 12 -10.27 -5.89 8.15
C PRO A 12 -8.76 -5.61 8.25
N VAL A 13 -7.91 -6.45 7.65
CA VAL A 13 -6.46 -6.23 7.62
C VAL A 13 -6.09 -4.98 6.81
N LYS A 14 -6.67 -4.81 5.61
CA LYS A 14 -6.42 -3.62 4.77
C LYS A 14 -7.00 -2.35 5.41
N LEU A 15 -8.13 -2.48 6.10
CA LEU A 15 -8.73 -1.39 6.88
C LEU A 15 -7.81 -0.94 8.02
N LYS A 16 -7.23 -1.88 8.76
CA LYS A 16 -6.24 -1.59 9.80
C LYS A 16 -5.01 -0.85 9.24
N ARG A 17 -4.43 -1.34 8.15
CA ARG A 17 -3.31 -0.64 7.46
C ARG A 17 -3.67 0.79 7.09
N PHE A 18 -4.86 0.97 6.53
CA PHE A 18 -5.32 2.29 6.13
C PHE A 18 -5.52 3.21 7.34
N TYR A 19 -6.06 2.70 8.45
CA TYR A 19 -6.16 3.45 9.68
C TYR A 19 -4.80 3.84 10.25
N GLU A 20 -3.84 2.91 10.33
CA GLU A 20 -2.47 3.21 10.77
C GLU A 20 -1.83 4.30 9.87
N TYR A 21 -2.04 4.21 8.56
CA TYR A 21 -1.62 5.27 7.63
C TYR A 21 -2.28 6.62 7.94
N LEU A 22 -3.57 6.66 8.25
CA LEU A 22 -4.26 7.90 8.63
C LEU A 22 -3.72 8.49 9.93
N VAL A 23 -3.41 7.65 10.93
CA VAL A 23 -2.80 8.09 12.19
C VAL A 23 -1.44 8.73 11.94
N VAL A 24 -0.57 8.09 11.15
CA VAL A 24 0.76 8.65 10.84
C VAL A 24 0.64 9.88 9.93
N SER A 25 -0.29 9.87 8.97
CA SER A 25 -0.52 11.01 8.08
C SER A 25 -1.09 12.23 8.78
N GLY A 26 -2.03 12.02 9.70
CA GLY A 26 -2.68 13.07 10.49
C GLY A 26 -1.74 13.72 11.51
N ARG A 27 -0.70 13.00 11.96
CA ARG A 27 0.39 13.56 12.79
C ARG A 27 1.38 14.42 12.00
N GLY A 28 1.19 14.56 10.68
CA GLY A 28 2.06 15.34 9.80
C GLY A 28 3.36 14.61 9.47
N PHE A 29 3.44 14.03 8.27
CA PHE A 29 4.69 13.52 7.69
C PHE A 29 5.77 14.60 7.42
N LYS A 30 5.56 15.86 7.81
CA LYS A 30 6.55 16.95 7.61
C LYS A 30 7.79 16.80 8.50
N ASN A 31 7.75 15.99 9.57
CA ASN A 31 8.83 15.94 10.55
C ASN A 31 9.94 14.92 10.22
N MET A 32 9.77 14.02 9.25
CA MET A 32 10.82 13.07 8.84
C MET A 32 11.80 13.61 7.77
N ALA A 33 11.56 14.83 7.27
CA ALA A 33 12.44 15.48 6.29
C ALA A 33 13.23 16.67 6.87
N LYS A 34 13.04 17.00 8.16
CA LYS A 34 13.75 18.07 8.87
C LYS A 34 14.66 17.50 9.96
N GLU A 35 15.56 16.59 9.60
CA GLU A 35 16.74 16.29 10.41
C GLU A 35 17.97 16.11 9.51
N VAL A 36 18.21 17.08 8.62
CA VAL A 36 19.55 17.43 8.11
C VAL A 36 19.49 18.89 7.65
N ASP A 37 19.36 19.83 8.58
CA ASP A 37 19.97 21.15 8.37
C ASP A 37 20.20 21.79 9.75
N VAL A 38 21.45 21.74 10.20
CA VAL A 38 21.90 22.49 11.36
C VAL A 38 22.13 23.91 10.87
N THR A 39 21.58 24.88 11.60
CA THR A 39 21.63 26.34 11.39
C THR A 39 20.49 26.94 10.55
N LYS A 40 19.45 27.42 11.23
CA LYS A 40 19.17 28.86 11.38
C LYS A 40 17.90 29.07 12.19
N ASP A 41 18.03 29.94 13.18
CA ASP A 41 16.95 30.48 14.00
C ASP A 41 15.86 31.09 13.13
N THR A 42 14.64 30.59 13.27
CA THR A 42 13.43 31.39 13.03
C THR A 42 12.32 30.74 13.83
N GLU A 43 11.92 31.42 14.89
CA GLU A 43 10.71 31.13 15.66
C GLU A 43 9.53 31.04 14.69
N SER A 44 8.96 29.84 14.59
CA SER A 44 7.72 29.59 13.89
C SER A 44 6.82 28.84 14.84
N GLU A 45 5.91 29.58 15.45
CA GLU A 45 4.67 29.06 16.03
C GLU A 45 3.97 28.21 14.97
N PHE A 46 4.25 26.90 14.97
CA PHE A 46 3.63 25.97 14.04
C PHE A 46 3.57 24.59 14.69
N CYS A 47 2.47 24.31 15.41
CA CYS A 47 1.49 23.30 14.99
C CYS A 47 0.86 22.44 16.11
N ASP A 48 0.16 23.04 17.08
CA ASP A 48 -0.80 22.28 17.89
C ASP A 48 -2.09 21.93 17.09
N THR A 49 -2.46 22.79 16.13
CA THR A 49 -3.73 22.67 15.40
C THR A 49 -3.77 21.48 14.42
N SER A 50 -2.64 20.99 13.89
CA SER A 50 -2.67 19.81 12.99
C SER A 50 -2.85 18.49 13.72
N ILE A 51 -2.33 18.40 14.95
CA ILE A 51 -2.48 17.22 15.80
C ILE A 51 -3.95 17.10 16.23
N GLU A 52 -4.57 18.22 16.62
CA GLU A 52 -6.00 18.29 16.95
C GLU A 52 -6.90 18.00 15.75
N ALA A 53 -6.57 18.53 14.57
CA ALA A 53 -7.32 18.24 13.33
C ALA A 53 -7.19 16.76 12.93
N GLY A 54 -6.00 16.17 13.04
CA GLY A 54 -5.76 14.74 12.81
C GLY A 54 -6.58 13.85 13.76
N ASN A 55 -6.71 14.26 15.03
CA ASN A 55 -7.52 13.56 16.03
C ASN A 55 -9.03 13.66 15.75
N LYS A 56 -9.55 14.82 15.32
CA LYS A 56 -10.98 14.97 14.96
C LYS A 56 -11.39 14.09 13.78
N GLU A 57 -10.53 14.00 12.77
CA GLU A 57 -10.79 13.18 11.58
C GLU A 57 -10.69 11.69 11.87
N MET A 58 -9.72 11.28 12.71
CA MET A 58 -9.61 9.92 13.21
C MET A 58 -10.86 9.52 14.00
N ASN A 59 -11.33 10.40 14.89
CA ASN A 59 -12.56 10.17 15.65
C ASN A 59 -13.78 10.08 14.72
N SER A 60 -13.86 10.91 13.68
CA SER A 60 -14.92 10.80 12.67
C SER A 60 -14.85 9.49 11.86
N ALA A 61 -13.66 8.99 11.57
CA ALA A 61 -13.47 7.71 10.88
C ALA A 61 -13.92 6.54 11.78
N LEU A 62 -13.55 6.54 13.06
CA LEU A 62 -13.98 5.53 14.03
C LEU A 62 -15.49 5.54 14.25
N ALA A 63 -16.09 6.73 14.41
CA ALA A 63 -17.54 6.88 14.54
C ALA A 63 -18.27 6.37 13.29
N TYR A 64 -17.73 6.62 12.10
CA TYR A 64 -18.30 6.08 10.86
C TYR A 64 -18.19 4.55 10.79
N LEU A 65 -17.06 3.96 11.22
CA LEU A 65 -16.89 2.51 11.27
C LEU A 65 -17.89 1.84 12.23
N GLN A 66 -18.15 2.45 13.38
CA GLN A 66 -19.18 1.99 14.32
C GLN A 66 -20.59 2.11 13.72
N HIS A 67 -20.86 3.16 12.95
CA HIS A 67 -22.14 3.35 12.28
C HIS A 67 -22.40 2.31 11.18
N ILE A 68 -21.41 1.97 10.36
CA ILE A 68 -21.59 0.99 9.27
C ILE A 68 -21.52 -0.47 9.74
N ASP A 69 -20.93 -0.72 10.91
CA ASP A 69 -20.87 -2.04 11.54
C ASP A 69 -21.24 -1.94 13.02
N PRO A 70 -22.56 -2.00 13.33
CA PRO A 70 -23.05 -1.98 14.71
C PRO A 70 -22.53 -3.14 15.57
N SER A 71 -22.06 -4.24 14.97
CA SER A 71 -21.47 -5.37 15.69
C SER A 71 -20.06 -5.07 16.23
N GLY A 72 -19.43 -3.96 15.82
CA GLY A 72 -18.13 -3.53 16.34
C GLY A 72 -16.93 -4.35 15.84
N ASN A 73 -17.12 -5.22 14.84
CA ASN A 73 -16.06 -6.04 14.25
C ASN A 73 -15.04 -5.17 13.50
N LEU A 74 -15.48 -4.13 12.77
CA LEU A 74 -14.59 -3.20 12.05
C LEU A 74 -13.83 -2.29 13.01
N HIS A 75 -14.49 -1.82 14.05
CA HIS A 75 -13.87 -1.00 15.08
C HIS A 75 -12.79 -1.79 15.84
N SER A 76 -13.11 -3.03 16.25
CA SER A 76 -12.13 -3.92 16.88
C SER A 76 -11.03 -4.36 15.91
N ALA A 77 -11.31 -4.46 14.60
CA ALA A 77 -10.29 -4.80 13.62
C ALA A 77 -9.15 -3.78 13.54
N VAL A 78 -9.49 -2.51 13.78
CA VAL A 78 -8.55 -1.40 13.75
C VAL A 78 -7.83 -1.23 15.09
N SER A 79 -8.55 -1.40 16.21
CA SER A 79 -8.03 -1.12 17.56
C SER A 79 -7.34 -2.32 18.23
N THR A 80 -7.59 -3.55 17.78
CA THR A 80 -7.09 -4.76 18.44
C THR A 80 -6.00 -5.48 17.63
N THR A 81 -5.17 -6.27 18.31
CA THR A 81 -4.16 -7.17 17.69
C THR A 81 -4.78 -8.40 17.02
N LYS A 82 -6.10 -8.59 17.11
CA LYS A 82 -6.85 -9.75 16.62
C LYS A 82 -6.59 -10.07 15.14
N PHE A 83 -6.37 -9.05 14.33
CA PHE A 83 -5.97 -9.21 12.93
C PHE A 83 -4.49 -8.88 12.81
N ALA A 84 -3.66 -9.91 12.99
CA ALA A 84 -2.23 -9.83 12.77
C ALA A 84 -1.96 -9.72 11.26
N ASP A 85 -1.11 -8.78 10.89
CA ASP A 85 -0.72 -8.56 9.52
C ASP A 85 0.57 -9.30 9.19
N HIS A 86 0.41 -10.58 8.84
CA HIS A 86 1.54 -11.45 8.52
C HIS A 86 2.35 -10.95 7.32
N ALA A 87 1.69 -10.34 6.31
CA ALA A 87 2.37 -9.82 5.14
C ALA A 87 3.24 -8.60 5.47
N ILE A 88 2.76 -7.66 6.31
CA ILE A 88 3.60 -6.55 6.79
C ILE A 88 4.76 -7.07 7.63
N LYS A 89 4.50 -8.05 8.51
CA LYS A 89 5.56 -8.65 9.35
C LYS A 89 6.67 -9.26 8.48
N GLU A 90 6.31 -10.12 7.53
CA GLU A 90 7.27 -10.75 6.62
C GLU A 90 8.03 -9.71 5.78
N ARG A 91 7.35 -8.67 5.30
CA ARG A 91 7.98 -7.58 4.55
C ARG A 91 9.00 -6.82 5.40
N LYS A 92 8.71 -6.56 6.68
CA LYS A 92 9.64 -5.94 7.63
C LYS A 92 10.86 -6.83 7.87
N GLU A 93 10.67 -8.13 8.11
CA GLU A 93 11.75 -9.10 8.29
C GLU A 93 12.62 -9.25 7.02
N ARG A 94 12.02 -9.16 5.83
CA ARG A 94 12.75 -9.17 4.56
C ARG A 94 13.61 -7.91 4.40
N ILE A 95 13.04 -6.74 4.70
CA ILE A 95 13.77 -5.48 4.67
C ILE A 95 14.91 -5.52 5.68
N ASP A 96 14.66 -5.96 6.91
CA ASP A 96 15.65 -6.01 7.99
C ASP A 96 16.86 -6.89 7.61
N ARG A 97 16.61 -8.11 7.11
CA ARG A 97 17.67 -8.98 6.57
C ARG A 97 18.47 -8.32 5.44
N MET A 98 17.80 -7.60 4.56
CA MET A 98 18.45 -6.91 3.44
C MET A 98 19.31 -5.73 3.93
N THR A 99 18.81 -4.94 4.89
CA THR A 99 19.47 -3.72 5.36
C THR A 99 20.59 -3.98 6.37
N THR A 100 20.51 -5.05 7.16
CA THR A 100 21.57 -5.40 8.14
C THR A 100 22.90 -5.73 7.46
N ALA A 101 22.86 -6.21 6.22
CA ALA A 101 24.06 -6.47 5.41
C ALA A 101 24.50 -5.25 4.57
N MET A 102 23.94 -4.05 4.77
CA MET A 102 24.31 -2.84 4.01
C MET A 102 25.44 -2.05 4.65
N ASN A 103 26.37 -1.60 3.80
CA ASN A 103 27.26 -0.51 4.18
C ASN A 103 26.54 0.84 4.13
N LEU A 104 27.17 1.89 4.66
CA LEU A 104 26.56 3.22 4.77
C LEU A 104 26.12 3.81 3.42
N LEU A 105 26.92 3.63 2.35
CA LEU A 105 26.61 4.18 1.03
C LEU A 105 25.39 3.47 0.42
N GLU A 106 25.36 2.15 0.49
CA GLU A 106 24.27 1.31 0.01
C GLU A 106 22.98 1.59 0.78
N TYR A 107 23.05 1.78 2.10
CA TYR A 107 21.88 2.10 2.91
C TYR A 107 21.31 3.48 2.54
N LYS A 108 22.16 4.47 2.28
CA LYS A 108 21.73 5.80 1.81
C LYS A 108 21.01 5.72 0.47
N GLU A 109 21.54 4.94 -0.48
CA GLU A 109 20.91 4.73 -1.78
C GLU A 109 19.56 4.00 -1.63
N TYR A 110 19.53 2.91 -0.87
CA TYR A 110 18.30 2.20 -0.54
C TYR A 110 17.24 3.12 0.08
N HIS A 111 17.62 3.94 1.06
CA HIS A 111 16.73 4.89 1.70
C HIS A 111 16.21 5.95 0.72
N LYS A 112 17.08 6.47 -0.15
CA LYS A 112 16.70 7.41 -1.21
C LYS A 112 15.67 6.78 -2.16
N MET A 113 15.89 5.54 -2.60
CA MET A 113 14.98 4.82 -3.49
C MET A 113 13.63 4.52 -2.82
N LYS A 114 13.65 4.09 -1.56
CA LYS A 114 12.44 3.85 -0.76
C LYS A 114 11.59 5.12 -0.61
N THR A 115 12.23 6.27 -0.39
CA THR A 115 11.54 7.55 -0.20
C THR A 115 11.14 8.25 -1.51
N SER A 116 11.82 7.97 -2.63
CA SER A 116 11.51 8.54 -3.95
C SER A 116 10.44 7.74 -4.71
N THR A 117 10.41 6.42 -4.54
CA THR A 117 9.43 5.50 -5.16
C THR A 117 8.08 5.53 -4.43
N SER A 118 8.04 6.11 -3.23
CA SER A 118 6.81 6.29 -2.50
C SER A 118 5.90 7.29 -3.21
N PHE A 119 4.68 6.85 -3.56
CA PHE A 119 3.63 7.71 -4.11
C PHE A 119 3.25 8.87 -3.17
N GLN A 120 3.75 8.88 -1.93
CA GLN A 120 3.56 9.94 -0.93
C GLN A 120 3.98 11.34 -1.39
N LYS A 121 4.91 11.47 -2.35
CA LYS A 121 5.39 12.76 -2.86
C LYS A 121 4.75 13.17 -4.19
N ILE A 122 3.84 12.37 -4.75
CA ILE A 122 3.20 12.67 -6.02
C ILE A 122 2.19 13.79 -5.79
N LYS A 123 2.57 14.99 -6.24
CA LYS A 123 1.67 16.14 -6.26
C LYS A 123 0.44 15.81 -7.14
N PRO A 124 -0.77 16.29 -6.78
CA PRO A 124 -2.01 16.11 -7.54
C PRO A 124 -2.03 16.84 -8.90
N ALA A 125 -0.87 17.13 -9.49
CA ALA A 125 -0.70 17.94 -10.69
C ALA A 125 0.41 17.39 -11.62
N GLY A 126 0.68 16.09 -11.57
CA GLY A 126 1.70 15.45 -12.41
C GLY A 126 1.11 14.43 -13.39
N LYS A 127 1.97 13.88 -14.26
CA LYS A 127 1.65 12.87 -15.30
C LYS A 127 0.77 11.71 -14.82
N PHE A 128 0.86 11.33 -13.54
CA PHE A 128 0.02 10.29 -12.95
C PHE A 128 -1.46 10.67 -12.89
N LYS A 129 -1.78 11.93 -12.59
CA LYS A 129 -3.16 12.43 -12.63
C LYS A 129 -3.70 12.42 -14.04
N ASP A 130 -2.93 12.93 -14.98
CA ASP A 130 -3.32 13.00 -16.39
C ASP A 130 -3.53 11.60 -16.96
N TRP A 131 -2.67 10.64 -16.60
CA TRP A 131 -2.83 9.24 -16.95
C TRP A 131 -4.09 8.63 -16.32
N LEU A 132 -4.35 8.87 -15.04
CA LEU A 132 -5.47 8.28 -14.31
C LEU A 132 -6.82 8.81 -14.81
N LEU A 133 -6.90 10.08 -15.19
CA LEU A 133 -8.14 10.74 -15.61
C LEU A 133 -8.34 10.77 -17.13
N LYS A 134 -7.41 10.18 -17.90
CA LYS A 134 -7.42 10.22 -19.37
C LYS A 134 -8.75 9.80 -19.99
N ASP A 135 -9.36 8.75 -19.44
CA ASP A 135 -10.63 8.18 -19.93
C ASP A 135 -11.81 8.48 -18.99
N SER A 136 -11.64 9.41 -18.03
CA SER A 136 -12.68 9.76 -17.09
C SER A 136 -13.77 10.59 -17.79
N PRO A 137 -15.06 10.21 -17.70
CA PRO A 137 -16.15 11.00 -18.27
C PRO A 137 -16.30 12.38 -17.58
N ASN A 138 -15.72 12.55 -16.38
CA ASN A 138 -15.57 13.83 -15.70
C ASN A 138 -14.09 14.04 -15.34
N PRO A 139 -13.29 14.61 -16.25
CA PRO A 139 -11.88 14.90 -15.98
C PRO A 139 -11.69 16.03 -14.96
N GLU A 140 -12.75 16.80 -14.68
CA GLU A 140 -12.76 17.92 -13.73
C GLU A 140 -13.03 17.53 -12.28
N VAL A 141 -13.14 16.23 -11.94
CA VAL A 141 -13.27 15.81 -10.53
C VAL A 141 -11.98 16.16 -9.80
N ALA A 142 -11.96 17.36 -9.22
CA ALA A 142 -10.89 17.86 -8.38
C ALA A 142 -10.90 17.05 -7.07
N LEU A 143 -10.17 15.93 -7.08
CA LEU A 143 -9.88 15.20 -5.86
C LEU A 143 -9.10 16.12 -4.91
N SER A 144 -9.58 16.25 -3.68
CA SER A 144 -8.83 16.98 -2.66
C SER A 144 -7.42 16.38 -2.50
N ALA A 145 -6.46 17.21 -2.10
CA ALA A 145 -5.08 16.75 -1.86
C ALA A 145 -5.03 15.52 -0.94
N LYS A 146 -5.96 15.44 0.01
CA LYS A 146 -6.11 14.31 0.94
C LYS A 146 -6.60 13.03 0.27
N ASN A 147 -7.62 13.12 -0.61
CA ASN A 147 -8.08 11.98 -1.38
C ASN A 147 -6.98 11.50 -2.35
N TRP A 148 -6.18 12.43 -2.88
CA TRP A 148 -5.02 12.09 -3.71
C TRP A 148 -3.95 11.31 -2.94
N SER A 149 -3.56 11.77 -1.75
CA SER A 149 -2.63 11.04 -0.88
C SER A 149 -3.17 9.66 -0.49
N THR A 150 -4.49 9.56 -0.28
CA THR A 150 -5.16 8.29 0.00
C THR A 150 -5.09 7.32 -1.18
N LEU A 151 -5.31 7.80 -2.41
CA LEU A 151 -5.13 6.99 -3.63
C LEU A 151 -3.69 6.54 -3.82
N CYS A 152 -2.73 7.43 -3.54
CA CYS A 152 -1.31 7.13 -3.59
C CYS A 152 -0.93 6.02 -2.59
N PHE A 153 -1.50 6.04 -1.38
CA PHE A 153 -1.36 4.95 -0.41
C PHE A 153 -1.88 3.62 -0.98
N PHE A 154 -3.08 3.60 -1.57
CA PHE A 154 -3.63 2.38 -2.15
C PHE A 154 -2.84 1.86 -3.36
N ALA A 155 -2.33 2.75 -4.21
CA ALA A 155 -1.47 2.37 -5.33
C ALA A 155 -0.19 1.69 -4.83
N HIS A 156 0.47 2.29 -3.82
CA HIS A 156 1.65 1.72 -3.19
C HIS A 156 1.35 0.35 -2.56
N GLU A 157 0.27 0.23 -1.78
CA GLU A 157 -0.13 -1.03 -1.16
C GLU A 157 -0.46 -2.12 -2.18
N THR A 158 -1.11 -1.75 -3.30
CA THR A 158 -1.44 -2.68 -4.38
C THR A 158 -0.18 -3.24 -5.04
N ILE A 159 0.79 -2.38 -5.35
CA ILE A 159 2.08 -2.80 -5.91
C ILE A 159 2.81 -3.71 -4.93
N ALA A 160 2.84 -3.34 -3.65
CA ALA A 160 3.51 -4.14 -2.62
C ALA A 160 2.89 -5.54 -2.49
N GLU A 161 1.56 -5.66 -2.56
CA GLU A 161 0.85 -6.95 -2.52
C GLU A 161 1.13 -7.80 -3.77
N ILE A 162 1.16 -7.20 -4.96
CA ILE A 162 1.52 -7.90 -6.21
C ILE A 162 2.98 -8.39 -6.14
N VAL A 163 3.90 -7.57 -5.65
CA VAL A 163 5.31 -7.94 -5.50
C VAL A 163 5.49 -9.08 -4.50
N ASP A 164 4.80 -9.04 -3.36
CA ASP A 164 4.83 -10.14 -2.39
C ASP A 164 4.26 -11.43 -2.99
N LEU A 165 3.15 -11.35 -3.75
CA LEU A 165 2.60 -12.50 -4.48
C LEU A 165 3.56 -13.02 -5.55
N ALA A 166 4.29 -12.16 -6.26
CA ALA A 166 5.28 -12.59 -7.25
C ALA A 166 6.44 -13.35 -6.59
N PHE A 167 6.86 -12.93 -5.40
CA PHE A 167 7.83 -13.68 -4.61
C PHE A 167 7.31 -15.03 -4.12
N ILE A 168 6.02 -15.13 -3.77
CA ILE A 168 5.38 -16.41 -3.44
C ILE A 168 5.34 -17.31 -4.68
N VAL A 169 4.94 -16.79 -5.84
CA VAL A 169 4.92 -17.55 -7.10
C VAL A 169 6.31 -18.08 -7.45
N ARG A 170 7.34 -17.24 -7.33
CA ARG A 170 8.73 -17.66 -7.50
C ARG A 170 9.08 -18.81 -6.58
N ARG A 171 8.77 -18.68 -5.29
CA ARG A 171 9.01 -19.73 -4.29
C ARG A 171 8.31 -21.03 -4.67
N ASP A 172 7.03 -20.96 -5.02
CA ASP A 172 6.22 -22.11 -5.42
C ASP A 172 6.81 -22.80 -6.66
N ASN A 173 7.30 -22.03 -7.64
CA ASN A 173 7.94 -22.55 -8.85
C ASN A 173 9.32 -23.16 -8.58
N THR A 174 9.98 -22.79 -7.49
CA THR A 174 11.27 -23.35 -7.07
C THR A 174 11.15 -24.55 -6.11
N VAL A 175 9.93 -24.93 -5.69
CA VAL A 175 9.72 -26.08 -4.80
C VAL A 175 10.19 -27.36 -5.48
N GLY A 176 11.40 -27.77 -5.13
CA GLY A 176 12.16 -28.88 -5.72
C GLY A 176 13.68 -28.67 -5.68
N HIS A 177 14.16 -27.42 -5.67
CA HIS A 177 15.58 -27.07 -5.57
C HIS A 177 15.79 -25.85 -4.68
N GLU A 178 16.43 -26.07 -3.53
CA GLU A 178 17.02 -25.09 -2.60
C GLU A 178 16.09 -24.01 -2.00
N GLN A 179 16.25 -23.75 -0.70
CA GLN A 179 15.57 -22.62 -0.05
C GLN A 179 16.00 -21.32 -0.75
N ILE A 180 15.04 -20.53 -1.22
CA ILE A 180 15.33 -19.18 -1.73
C ILE A 180 16.00 -18.38 -0.61
N THR A 181 17.30 -18.19 -0.76
CA THR A 181 18.03 -17.22 0.04
C THR A 181 17.71 -15.85 -0.55
N TRP A 182 17.06 -15.00 0.25
CA TRP A 182 16.78 -13.61 -0.10
C TRP A 182 18.09 -12.81 -0.10
N SER A 183 18.96 -13.10 -1.07
CA SER A 183 20.28 -12.51 -1.21
C SER A 183 20.23 -11.36 -2.20
N ARG A 184 21.25 -10.49 -2.15
CA ARG A 184 21.41 -9.40 -3.12
C ARG A 184 21.67 -9.88 -4.55
N SER A 185 22.08 -11.14 -4.71
CA SER A 185 22.33 -11.78 -6.01
C SER A 185 21.09 -12.52 -6.53
N MET A 186 19.89 -12.02 -6.22
CA MET A 186 18.67 -12.58 -6.77
C MET A 186 18.42 -12.04 -8.18
N LYS A 187 18.02 -12.94 -9.08
CA LYS A 187 17.54 -12.55 -10.41
C LYS A 187 16.29 -11.66 -10.26
N PRO A 188 16.15 -10.60 -11.08
CA PRO A 188 14.95 -9.76 -11.09
C PRO A 188 13.66 -10.56 -11.29
N LEU A 189 12.54 -10.04 -10.80
CA LEU A 189 11.21 -10.61 -11.05
C LEU A 189 10.96 -10.74 -12.55
N GLN A 190 10.59 -11.95 -12.97
CA GLN A 190 10.29 -12.28 -14.35
C GLN A 190 8.83 -11.91 -14.66
N THR A 191 8.54 -11.56 -15.92
CA THR A 191 7.19 -11.20 -16.35
C THR A 191 6.18 -12.30 -16.05
N ALA A 192 6.53 -13.57 -16.22
CA ALA A 192 5.65 -14.70 -15.92
C ALA A 192 5.24 -14.76 -14.44
N GLU A 193 6.17 -14.47 -13.53
CA GLU A 193 5.91 -14.46 -12.08
C GLU A 193 4.96 -13.32 -11.70
N VAL A 194 5.14 -12.14 -12.30
CA VAL A 194 4.27 -10.98 -12.09
C VAL A 194 2.88 -11.22 -12.66
N MET A 195 2.77 -11.82 -13.86
CA MET A 195 1.47 -12.12 -14.47
C MET A 195 0.67 -13.12 -13.64
N GLU A 196 1.32 -14.17 -13.14
CA GLU A 196 0.67 -15.12 -12.24
C GLU A 196 0.30 -14.50 -10.88
N ALA A 197 1.15 -13.61 -10.35
CA ALA A 197 0.83 -12.85 -9.15
C ALA A 197 -0.42 -11.97 -9.33
N ILE A 198 -0.55 -11.28 -10.47
CA ILE A 198 -1.74 -10.48 -10.81
C ILE A 198 -2.98 -11.38 -10.91
N ARG A 199 -2.86 -12.56 -11.52
CA ARG A 199 -3.96 -13.54 -11.60
C ARG A 199 -4.42 -13.96 -10.20
N ARG A 200 -3.48 -14.31 -9.30
CA ARG A 200 -3.78 -14.66 -7.90
C ARG A 200 -4.38 -13.49 -7.14
N PHE A 201 -3.84 -12.29 -7.30
CA PHE A 201 -4.34 -11.06 -6.69
C PHE A 201 -5.80 -10.80 -7.08
N ASN A 202 -6.14 -10.91 -8.37
CA ASN A 202 -7.51 -10.71 -8.84
C ASN A 202 -8.47 -11.76 -8.28
N ASN A 203 -8.05 -13.03 -8.20
CA ASN A 203 -8.88 -14.08 -7.61
C ASN A 203 -9.16 -13.83 -6.13
N THR A 204 -8.14 -13.48 -5.34
CA THR A 204 -8.30 -13.18 -3.90
C THR A 204 -9.18 -11.95 -3.67
N ASN A 205 -9.10 -10.95 -4.56
CA ASN A 205 -9.85 -9.71 -4.41
C ASN A 205 -11.28 -9.78 -4.99
N ASN A 206 -11.57 -10.71 -5.92
CA ASN A 206 -12.87 -10.87 -6.59
C ASN A 206 -13.76 -11.97 -6.01
N SER A 207 -13.40 -12.63 -4.91
CA SER A 207 -14.17 -13.73 -4.30
C SER A 207 -15.63 -13.41 -3.93
N PHE A 208 -16.04 -12.14 -3.96
CA PHE A 208 -17.45 -11.74 -3.80
C PHE A 208 -18.28 -11.99 -5.07
N SER A 209 -17.66 -11.96 -6.25
CA SER A 209 -18.33 -12.13 -7.56
C SER A 209 -18.69 -13.59 -7.89
N THR A 210 -18.15 -14.57 -7.15
CA THR A 210 -18.44 -16.00 -7.39
C THR A 210 -19.77 -16.46 -6.82
N LEU A 211 -20.43 -15.67 -5.96
CA LEU A 211 -21.80 -15.95 -5.47
C LEU A 211 -22.87 -15.53 -6.50
N PHE A 212 -22.57 -14.59 -7.39
CA PHE A 212 -23.42 -14.21 -8.51
C PHE A 212 -22.62 -14.38 -9.80
N GLY A 213 -22.54 -15.63 -10.26
CA GLY A 213 -21.68 -16.06 -11.36
C GLY A 213 -21.73 -15.14 -12.59
N ARG A 214 -20.75 -14.25 -12.69
CA ARG A 214 -20.14 -13.95 -13.97
C ARG A 214 -18.88 -14.81 -14.04
N LYS A 215 -18.93 -15.86 -14.85
CA LYS A 215 -17.73 -16.57 -15.29
C LYS A 215 -16.73 -15.50 -15.72
N ALA A 216 -15.61 -15.40 -15.03
CA ALA A 216 -14.47 -14.66 -15.55
C ALA A 216 -14.20 -15.22 -16.96
N VAL A 217 -14.34 -14.37 -17.96
CA VAL A 217 -13.95 -14.72 -19.32
C VAL A 217 -12.46 -15.03 -19.25
N SER A 218 -12.12 -16.31 -19.46
CA SER A 218 -10.75 -16.75 -19.64
C SER A 218 -10.11 -15.85 -20.72
N PRO A 219 -8.95 -15.24 -20.48
CA PRO A 219 -8.22 -14.59 -21.56
C PRO A 219 -7.90 -15.66 -22.60
N THR A 220 -8.52 -15.52 -23.75
CA THR A 220 -8.36 -16.41 -24.90
C THR A 220 -6.88 -16.55 -25.24
N GLY A 221 -6.36 -17.74 -24.99
CA GLY A 221 -5.23 -18.40 -25.68
C GLY A 221 -3.97 -17.59 -25.98
N TYR A 222 -2.94 -17.77 -25.14
CA TYR A 222 -1.58 -17.92 -25.69
C TYR A 222 -1.35 -19.40 -25.93
N ARG A 223 -1.58 -19.83 -27.17
CA ARG A 223 -1.05 -21.10 -27.68
C ARG A 223 0.48 -20.99 -27.62
N LEU A 224 1.08 -21.62 -26.62
CA LEU A 224 2.45 -22.09 -26.72
C LEU A 224 2.44 -23.20 -27.76
N LEU A 225 2.79 -22.87 -29.00
CA LEU A 225 3.30 -23.88 -29.92
C LEU A 225 4.77 -24.02 -29.62
N ALA A 226 5.09 -25.14 -28.97
CA ALA A 226 6.41 -25.74 -29.01
C ALA A 226 6.69 -26.16 -30.47
N LEU A 227 7.74 -25.60 -31.05
CA LEU A 227 8.66 -26.24 -32.00
C LEU A 227 10.04 -25.64 -31.75
#